data_AF-A0A5K4F6R0-F1
#
_entry.id   AF-A0A5K4F6R0-F1
#
_cell.length_a   1.000
_cell.length_b   1.000
_cell.length_c   1.000
_cell.angle_alpha   90.00
_cell.angle_beta   90.00
_cell.angle_gamma   90.00
#
_symmetry.space_group_name_H-M   'P 1'
#
loop_
_entity.id
_entity.type
_entity.pdbx_description
1 polymer ?
#
loop_
_entity_poly.entity_id
_entity_poly.type
_entity_poly.pdbx_seq_one_letter_code
_entity_poly.pdbx_strand_id
1 'polypeptide(L)'
;MLTYFCAVTFGAESLHLCNEKLRATMEYCFQKNGRYSIPLTELKRLRDACMNDRNCKTKAKDCLLSKLKSSELGNCPSLRTYIQSIDRMFK
;
A
#
# COMPACT_ATOMS: atom_id res chain seq x y z
N MET A 1 18.39 -28.09 15.15
CA MET A 1 18.12 -27.62 13.78
C MET A 1 16.61 -27.58 13.51
N LEU A 2 15.86 -26.68 14.16
CA LEU A 2 14.40 -26.53 13.94
C LEU A 2 13.93 -25.06 13.89
N THR A 3 14.75 -24.11 14.37
CA THR A 3 14.39 -22.69 14.49
C THR A 3 14.52 -21.89 13.19
N TYR A 4 15.37 -22.31 12.25
CA TYR A 4 15.61 -21.57 11.01
C TYR A 4 14.42 -21.60 10.04
N PHE A 5 13.72 -22.74 9.92
CA PHE A 5 12.57 -22.85 9.02
C PHE A 5 11.41 -21.97 9.47
N CYS A 6 11.14 -21.93 10.78
CA CYS A 6 10.08 -21.09 11.34
C CYS A 6 10.33 -19.59 11.09
N ALA A 7 11.55 -19.10 11.28
CA ALA A 7 11.84 -17.67 11.08
C ALA A 7 11.59 -17.21 9.62
N VAL A 8 11.89 -18.07 8.64
CA VAL A 8 11.65 -17.76 7.22
C VAL A 8 10.16 -17.79 6.89
N THR A 9 9.41 -18.77 7.41
CA THR A 9 7.96 -18.85 7.17
C THR A 9 7.21 -17.71 7.84
N PHE A 10 7.54 -17.39 9.11
CA PHE A 10 6.95 -16.24 9.80
C PHE A 10 7.29 -14.90 9.10
N GLY A 11 8.51 -14.77 8.58
CA GLY A 11 8.91 -13.62 7.78
C GLY A 11 8.09 -13.50 6.49
N ALA A 12 7.86 -14.61 5.78
CA ALA A 12 7.08 -14.64 4.55
C ALA A 12 5.58 -14.39 4.77
N GLU A 13 4.98 -15.01 5.78
CA GLU A 13 3.56 -14.83 6.13
C GLU A 13 3.26 -13.41 6.61
N SER A 14 4.11 -12.86 7.50
CA SER A 14 3.97 -11.48 7.96
C SER A 14 4.15 -10.50 6.80
N LEU A 15 5.10 -10.75 5.89
CA LEU A 15 5.28 -9.95 4.68
C LEU A 15 4.08 -10.06 3.74
N HIS A 16 3.51 -11.25 3.56
CA HIS A 16 2.31 -11.46 2.74
C HIS A 16 1.12 -10.68 3.30
N LEU A 17 0.85 -10.78 4.62
CA LEU A 17 -0.19 -10.00 5.27
C LEU A 17 0.03 -8.49 5.13
N CYS A 18 1.29 -8.05 5.24
CA CYS A 18 1.65 -6.65 5.04
C CYS A 18 1.44 -6.18 3.59
N ASN A 19 1.79 -7.00 2.61
CA ASN A 19 1.54 -6.73 1.19
C ASN A 19 0.04 -6.61 0.92
N GLU A 20 -0.78 -7.51 1.46
CA GLU A 20 -2.23 -7.48 1.29
C GLU A 20 -2.85 -6.24 1.94
N LYS A 21 -2.45 -5.89 3.17
CA LYS A 21 -2.91 -4.65 3.82
C LYS A 21 -2.48 -3.40 3.06
N LEU A 22 -1.26 -3.37 2.56
CA LEU A 22 -0.77 -2.26 1.75
C LEU A 22 -1.58 -2.13 0.47
N ARG A 23 -1.82 -3.24 -0.22
CA ARG A 23 -2.62 -3.30 -1.44
C ARG A 23 -4.03 -2.77 -1.18
N ALA A 24 -4.71 -3.27 -0.15
CA ALA A 24 -6.03 -2.79 0.24
C ALA A 24 -6.03 -1.29 0.61
N THR A 25 -4.95 -0.80 1.23
CA THR A 25 -4.79 0.62 1.53
C THR A 25 -4.64 1.46 0.26
N MET A 26 -3.87 0.99 -0.73
CA MET A 26 -3.75 1.63 -2.04
C MET A 26 -5.09 1.67 -2.76
N GLU A 27 -5.79 0.53 -2.83
CA GLU A 27 -7.13 0.41 -3.40
C GLU A 27 -8.10 1.42 -2.79
N TYR A 28 -8.19 1.45 -1.45
CA TYR A 28 -9.01 2.41 -0.71
C TYR A 28 -8.64 3.86 -1.02
N CYS A 29 -7.36 4.22 -0.94
CA CYS A 29 -6.91 5.59 -1.12
C CYS A 29 -7.08 6.08 -2.57
N PHE A 30 -6.93 5.22 -3.57
CA PHE A 30 -7.18 5.57 -4.97
C PHE A 30 -8.67 5.70 -5.27
N GLN A 31 -9.50 4.77 -4.77
CA GLN A 31 -10.94 4.80 -5.02
C GLN A 31 -11.62 5.96 -4.31
N LYS A 32 -11.26 6.22 -3.03
CA LYS A 32 -11.87 7.31 -2.26
C LYS A 32 -11.58 8.70 -2.83
N ASN A 33 -10.39 8.88 -3.40
CA ASN A 33 -9.94 10.17 -3.90
C ASN A 33 -10.16 10.34 -5.41
N GLY A 34 -10.51 9.27 -6.12
CA GLY A 34 -10.88 9.26 -7.51
C GLY A 34 -12.40 9.22 -7.71
N ARG A 35 -12.89 9.71 -8.85
CA ARG A 35 -14.27 9.48 -9.31
C ARG A 35 -14.25 8.51 -10.48
N TYR A 36 -13.80 7.29 -10.22
CA TYR A 36 -13.61 6.29 -11.26
C TYR A 36 -14.58 5.12 -11.05
N SER A 37 -15.23 4.68 -12.13
CA SER A 37 -15.99 3.42 -12.16
C SER A 37 -15.07 2.21 -12.37
N ILE A 38 -13.87 2.23 -11.78
CA ILE A 38 -12.87 1.17 -11.93
C ILE A 38 -13.03 0.21 -10.74
N PRO A 39 -13.20 -1.10 -10.98
CA PRO A 39 -13.23 -2.10 -9.93
C PRO A 39 -11.98 -2.09 -9.05
N LEU A 40 -12.12 -2.37 -7.75
CA LEU A 40 -11.00 -2.48 -6.82
C LEU A 40 -9.98 -3.55 -7.23
N THR A 41 -10.42 -4.58 -7.94
CA THR A 41 -9.57 -5.65 -8.46
C THR A 41 -8.53 -5.16 -9.48
N GLU A 42 -8.74 -3.99 -10.10
CA GLU A 42 -7.85 -3.40 -11.10
C GLU A 42 -6.96 -2.30 -10.51
N LEU A 43 -6.27 -2.60 -9.41
CA LEU A 43 -5.40 -1.65 -8.69
C LEU A 43 -4.44 -0.88 -9.61
N LYS A 44 -3.86 -1.53 -10.63
CA LYS A 44 -2.98 -0.85 -11.59
C LYS A 44 -3.71 0.27 -12.34
N ARG A 45 -4.92 0.03 -12.83
CA ARG A 45 -5.72 1.05 -13.52
C ARG A 45 -6.21 2.13 -12.58
N LEU A 46 -6.63 1.76 -11.36
CA LEU A 46 -6.98 2.73 -10.31
C LEU A 46 -5.82 3.68 -10.00
N ARG A 47 -4.62 3.11 -9.81
CA ARG A 47 -3.39 3.86 -9.63
C ARG A 47 -3.14 4.77 -10.82
N ASP A 48 -3.13 4.25 -12.04
CA ASP A 48 -2.79 5.02 -13.24
C ASP A 48 -3.80 6.17 -13.47
N ALA A 49 -5.10 5.91 -13.28
CA ALA A 49 -6.13 6.95 -13.31
C ALA A 49 -5.89 8.02 -12.24
N CYS A 50 -5.60 7.60 -11.01
CA CYS A 50 -5.32 8.52 -9.91
C CYS A 50 -4.02 9.33 -10.11
N MET A 51 -2.98 8.76 -10.71
CA MET A 51 -1.74 9.47 -11.00
C MET A 51 -1.92 10.52 -12.09
N ASN A 52 -2.84 10.29 -13.04
CA ASN A 52 -3.17 11.23 -14.10
C ASN A 52 -4.08 12.39 -13.63
N ASP A 53 -4.80 12.21 -12.51
CA ASP A 53 -5.58 13.27 -11.87
C ASP A 53 -4.77 13.94 -10.76
N ARG A 54 -4.38 15.20 -10.96
CA ARG A 54 -3.59 15.96 -9.97
C ARG A 54 -4.22 16.02 -8.59
N ASN A 55 -5.55 16.09 -8.51
CA ASN A 55 -6.26 16.14 -7.23
C ASN A 55 -6.25 14.77 -6.55
N CYS A 56 -6.48 13.70 -7.33
CA CYS A 56 -6.39 12.34 -6.81
C CYS A 56 -4.96 12.04 -6.35
N LYS A 57 -3.94 12.35 -7.16
CA LYS A 57 -2.52 12.14 -6.85
C LYS A 57 -2.15 12.75 -5.49
N THR A 58 -2.45 14.02 -5.25
CA THR A 58 -2.12 14.67 -3.96
C THR A 58 -2.87 14.03 -2.80
N LYS A 59 -4.20 13.88 -2.91
CA LYS A 59 -5.02 13.34 -1.81
C LYS A 59 -4.74 11.87 -1.51
N ALA A 60 -4.45 11.08 -2.53
CA ALA A 60 -4.09 9.68 -2.38
C ALA A 60 -2.72 9.54 -1.70
N LYS A 61 -1.76 10.41 -2.01
CA LYS A 61 -0.48 10.47 -1.29
C LYS A 61 -0.70 10.71 0.20
N ASP A 62 -1.48 11.73 0.55
CA ASP A 62 -1.75 12.07 1.95
C ASP A 62 -2.50 10.95 2.67
N CYS A 63 -3.49 10.35 2.00
CA CYS A 63 -4.22 9.17 2.50
C CYS A 63 -3.27 7.99 2.78
N LEU A 64 -2.38 7.68 1.83
CA LEU A 64 -1.42 6.59 1.96
C LEU A 64 -0.44 6.84 3.10
N LEU A 65 0.14 8.04 3.18
CA LEU A 65 1.07 8.38 4.25
C LEU A 65 0.41 8.35 5.62
N SER A 66 -0.83 8.82 5.74
CA SER A 66 -1.61 8.77 6.97
C SER A 66 -1.88 7.33 7.41
N LYS A 67 -2.31 6.47 6.48
CA LYS A 67 -2.57 5.05 6.75
C LYS A 67 -1.30 4.24 7.01
N LEU A 68 -0.21 4.50 6.30
CA LEU A 68 1.08 3.84 6.51
C LEU A 68 1.68 4.20 7.88
N LYS A 69 1.49 5.43 8.34
CA LYS A 69 1.89 5.84 9.69
C LYS A 69 0.96 5.34 10.80
N SER A 70 -0.18 4.73 10.45
CA SER A 70 -1.09 4.16 11.45
C SER A 70 -0.51 2.89 12.06
N SER A 71 -0.93 2.58 13.28
CA SER A 71 -0.47 1.39 14.02
C SER A 71 -0.73 0.07 13.28
N GLU A 72 -1.74 0.01 12.41
CA GLU A 72 -2.13 -1.19 11.67
C GLU A 72 -1.06 -1.73 10.71
N LEU A 73 -0.21 -0.83 10.18
CA LEU A 73 0.94 -1.14 9.32
C LEU A 73 2.29 -0.94 10.04
N GLY A 74 2.27 -0.45 11.29
CA GLY A 74 3.47 -0.25 12.11
C GLY A 74 4.27 -1.53 12.36
N ASN A 75 3.59 -2.67 12.40
CA ASN A 75 4.22 -3.99 12.59
C ASN A 75 4.79 -4.58 11.29
N CYS A 76 4.69 -3.88 10.16
CA CYS A 76 5.24 -4.38 8.90
C CYS A 76 6.75 -4.13 8.84
N PRO A 77 7.58 -5.18 8.75
CA PRO A 77 9.04 -5.01 8.71
C PRO A 77 9.50 -4.19 7.50
N SER A 78 8.70 -4.16 6.44
CA SER A 78 8.97 -3.41 5.20
C SER A 78 8.28 -2.04 5.11
N LEU A 79 7.69 -1.53 6.20
CA LEU A 79 6.95 -0.26 6.20
C LEU A 79 7.77 0.91 5.61
N ARG A 80 9.03 1.03 6.05
CA ARG A 80 9.95 2.08 5.56
C ARG A 80 10.15 1.98 4.05
N THR A 81 10.34 0.77 3.52
CA THR A 81 10.49 0.50 2.09
C THR A 81 9.22 0.86 1.32
N TYR A 82 8.04 0.60 1.89
CA TYR A 82 6.77 0.99 1.28
C TYR A 82 6.60 2.50 1.24
N ILE A 83 6.87 3.21 2.33
CA ILE A 83 6.80 4.69 2.37
C ILE A 83 7.72 5.29 1.30
N GLN A 84 8.96 4.81 1.21
CA GLN A 84 9.89 5.25 0.15
C GLN A 84 9.40 4.93 -1.27
N SER A 85 8.66 3.82 -1.44
CA SER A 85 8.07 3.45 -2.72
C SER A 85 6.88 4.34 -3.06
N ILE A 86 6.05 4.71 -2.08
CA ILE A 86 5.00 5.73 -2.25
C ILE A 86 5.63 7.07 -2.65
N ASP A 87 6.65 7.55 -1.94
CA ASP A 87 7.28 8.81 -2.31
C ASP A 87 7.87 8.80 -3.72
N ARG A 88 8.38 7.65 -4.20
CA ARG A 88 8.83 7.50 -5.59
C ARG A 88 7.67 7.49 -6.60
N MET A 89 6.58 6.80 -6.29
CA MET A 89 5.41 6.72 -7.16
C MET A 89 4.74 8.07 -7.39
N PHE A 90 4.80 8.96 -6.40
CA PHE A 90 4.11 10.25 -6.42
C PHE A 90 5.02 11.45 -6.74
N LYS A 91 6.28 11.24 -7.12
CA LYS A 91 7.11 12.27 -7.76
C LYS A 91 6.54 12.63 -9.14
#